data_AF-A0A968W0G5-F1
#
_entry.id   AF-A0A968W0G5-F1
#
_cell.length_a   1.000
_cell.length_b   1.000
_cell.length_c   1.000
_cell.angle_alpha   90.00
_cell.angle_beta   90.00
_cell.angle_gamma   90.00
#
_symmetry.space_group_name_H-M   'P 1'
#
loop_
_entity.id
_entity.type
_entity.pdbx_description
1 polymer ?
#
loop_
_entity_poly.entity_id
_entity_poly.type
_entity_poly.pdbx_seq_one_letter_code
_entity_poly.pdbx_strand_id
1 'polypeptide(L)'
;MVVDPDDATHKTWYAGSASGGVWKTTDGGKTWNKIFSVDENTGCSDLTMDPKNPNTLYAAFWEFRRTAWSFNSGGLKSALYKSTDGGKNWAKIHNGFPAGKLGRIAVAV
;
A
#
# COMPACT_ATOMS: atom_id res chain seq x y z
N MET A 1 -3.08 -4.35 7.22
CA MET A 1 -2.89 -5.72 6.69
C MET A 1 -4.23 -6.20 6.17
N VAL A 2 -4.23 -7.02 5.11
CA VAL A 2 -5.43 -7.62 4.53
C VAL A 2 -5.17 -9.10 4.27
N VAL A 3 -6.20 -9.92 4.43
CA VAL A 3 -6.15 -11.37 4.21
C VAL A 3 -6.93 -11.65 2.93
N ASP A 4 -6.38 -12.50 2.06
CA ASP A 4 -7.07 -12.97 0.88
C ASP A 4 -8.26 -13.88 1.27
N PRO A 5 -9.52 -13.49 1.00
CA PRO A 5 -10.68 -14.31 1.35
C PRO A 5 -10.88 -15.49 0.39
N ASP A 6 -10.29 -15.48 -0.80
CA ASP A 6 -10.42 -16.58 -1.78
C ASP A 6 -9.42 -17.70 -1.49
N ASP A 7 -8.36 -17.43 -0.71
CA ASP A 7 -7.46 -18.45 -0.20
C ASP A 7 -8.15 -19.23 0.93
N ALA A 8 -8.66 -20.43 0.61
CA ALA A 8 -9.28 -21.34 1.57
C ALA A 8 -8.37 -21.75 2.74
N THR A 9 -7.05 -21.57 2.61
CA THR A 9 -6.09 -21.83 3.70
C THR A 9 -5.85 -20.62 4.58
N HIS A 10 -6.30 -19.43 4.16
CA HIS A 10 -6.09 -18.14 4.79
C HIS A 10 -4.61 -17.89 5.13
N LYS A 11 -3.69 -18.27 4.24
CA LYS A 11 -2.24 -18.08 4.41
C LYS A 11 -1.69 -16.93 3.57
N THR A 12 -2.47 -16.44 2.62
CA THR A 12 -2.09 -15.37 1.71
C THR A 12 -2.52 -14.02 2.27
N TRP A 13 -1.56 -13.26 2.81
CA TRP A 13 -1.82 -11.95 3.41
C TRP A 13 -0.98 -10.87 2.75
N TYR A 14 -1.45 -9.64 2.85
CA TYR A 14 -0.74 -8.46 2.40
C TYR A 14 -0.62 -7.44 3.54
N ALA A 15 0.53 -6.79 3.65
CA ALA A 15 0.81 -5.80 4.68
C ALA A 15 1.49 -4.57 4.09
N GLY A 16 0.99 -3.40 4.46
CA GLY A 16 1.72 -2.14 4.25
C GLY A 16 2.73 -1.92 5.37
N SER A 17 3.89 -1.36 5.03
CA SER A 17 4.90 -0.95 6.01
C SER A 17 5.13 0.56 6.00
N ALA A 18 5.24 1.14 7.20
CA ALA A 18 5.66 2.52 7.41
C ALA A 18 7.12 2.76 6.99
N SER A 19 7.99 1.73 7.08
CA SER A 19 9.37 1.79 6.57
C SER A 19 9.45 1.63 5.04
N GLY A 20 8.31 1.44 4.38
CA GLY A 20 8.21 1.39 2.92
C GLY A 20 7.62 0.08 2.40
N GLY A 21 6.73 0.25 1.44
CA GLY A 21 6.28 -0.81 0.55
C GLY A 21 5.09 -1.65 1.03
N VAL A 22 4.59 -2.45 0.09
CA VAL A 22 3.62 -3.51 0.30
C VAL A 22 4.35 -4.85 0.28
N TRP A 23 4.02 -5.68 1.25
CA TRP A 23 4.60 -6.99 1.47
C TRP A 23 3.51 -8.05 1.34
N LYS A 24 3.86 -9.20 0.77
CA LYS A 24 2.98 -10.36 0.61
C LYS A 24 3.59 -11.58 1.28
N THR A 25 2.76 -12.34 1.96
CA THR A 25 3.06 -13.70 2.42
C THR A 25 2.10 -14.69 1.77
N THR A 26 2.53 -15.95 1.63
CA THR A 26 1.70 -17.08 1.17
C THR A 26 1.80 -18.26 2.13
N ASP A 27 2.46 -18.10 3.28
CA ASP A 27 2.74 -19.16 4.24
C ASP A 27 2.24 -18.81 5.65
N GLY A 28 1.27 -17.89 5.74
CA GLY A 28 0.68 -17.45 7.01
C GLY A 28 1.58 -16.50 7.79
N GLY A 29 2.42 -15.74 7.10
CA GLY A 29 3.27 -14.72 7.71
C GLY A 29 4.63 -15.21 8.19
N LYS A 30 5.06 -16.42 7.82
CA LYS A 30 6.40 -16.93 8.15
C LYS A 30 7.47 -16.28 7.28
N THR A 31 7.17 -16.10 5.99
CA THR A 31 8.00 -15.36 5.05
C THR A 31 7.21 -14.25 4.38
N TRP A 32 7.90 -13.13 4.14
CA TRP A 32 7.33 -11.93 3.55
C TRP A 32 8.19 -11.46 2.38
N ASN A 33 7.55 -11.24 1.24
CA ASN A 33 8.18 -10.73 0.03
C ASN A 33 7.70 -9.31 -0.22
N LYS A 34 8.62 -8.36 -0.42
CA LYS A 34 8.27 -7.01 -0.83
C LYS A 34 7.80 -7.07 -2.29
N ILE A 35 6.55 -6.71 -2.55
CA ILE A 35 5.94 -6.76 -3.88
C ILE A 35 5.80 -5.38 -4.52
N PHE A 36 5.84 -4.31 -3.72
CA PHE A 36 5.75 -2.95 -4.24
C PHE A 36 6.38 -1.93 -3.29
N SER A 37 6.97 -0.88 -3.83
CA SER A 37 7.45 0.29 -3.08
C SER A 37 7.60 1.48 -4.02
N VAL A 38 7.45 2.70 -3.48
CA VAL A 38 7.62 3.93 -4.25
C VAL A 38 9.06 4.44 -4.17
N ASP A 39 9.54 4.69 -2.96
CA ASP A 39 10.92 5.05 -2.64
C ASP A 39 11.19 4.84 -1.14
N GLU A 40 12.38 5.21 -0.67
CA GLU A 40 12.81 5.06 0.72
C GLU A 40 12.12 6.02 1.70
N ASN A 41 11.46 7.07 1.23
CA ASN A 41 10.82 8.10 2.06
C ASN A 41 9.30 7.97 2.12
N THR A 42 8.75 6.98 1.40
CA THR A 42 7.32 6.82 1.22
C THR A 42 6.84 5.47 1.76
N GLY A 43 6.10 5.52 2.86
CA GLY A 43 5.50 4.36 3.51
C GLY A 43 4.15 3.99 2.89
N CYS A 44 3.78 2.71 2.95
CA CYS A 44 2.40 2.31 2.70
C CYS A 44 1.57 2.61 3.96
N SER A 45 0.73 3.63 3.89
CA SER A 45 -0.04 4.15 5.03
C SER A 45 -1.40 3.48 5.20
N ASP A 46 -1.92 2.91 4.11
CA ASP A 46 -3.17 2.15 4.10
C ASP A 46 -3.15 1.11 2.97
N LEU A 47 -3.83 0.00 3.20
CA LEU A 47 -3.93 -1.11 2.25
C LEU A 47 -5.28 -1.78 2.42
N THR A 48 -6.07 -1.80 1.36
CA THR A 48 -7.37 -2.47 1.30
C THR A 48 -7.47 -3.38 0.09
N MET A 49 -8.35 -4.37 0.17
CA MET A 49 -8.61 -5.38 -0.86
C MET A 49 -10.10 -5.36 -1.17
N ASP A 50 -10.44 -5.48 -2.46
CA ASP A 50 -11.85 -5.64 -2.86
C ASP A 50 -12.35 -7.02 -2.42
N PRO A 51 -13.37 -7.11 -1.53
CA PRO A 51 -13.87 -8.39 -1.03
C PRO A 51 -14.58 -9.23 -2.10
N LYS A 52 -14.96 -8.63 -3.23
CA LYS A 52 -15.57 -9.34 -4.37
C LYS A 52 -14.55 -9.78 -5.41
N ASN A 53 -13.36 -9.20 -5.38
CA ASN A 53 -12.27 -9.56 -6.29
C ASN A 53 -10.91 -9.36 -5.60
N PRO A 54 -10.42 -10.37 -4.86
CA PRO A 54 -9.16 -10.31 -4.12
C PRO A 54 -7.90 -10.02 -4.95
N ASN A 55 -7.96 -10.15 -6.27
CA ASN A 55 -6.88 -9.68 -7.15
C ASN A 55 -6.77 -8.15 -7.21
N THR A 56 -7.82 -7.44 -6.81
CA THR A 56 -7.86 -5.98 -6.77
C THR A 56 -7.44 -5.47 -5.39
N LEU A 57 -6.32 -4.75 -5.37
CA LEU A 57 -5.75 -4.14 -4.16
C LEU A 57 -5.63 -2.64 -4.34
N TYR A 58 -5.85 -1.89 -3.28
CA TYR A 58 -5.60 -0.45 -3.21
C TYR A 58 -4.61 -0.17 -2.09
N ALA A 59 -3.52 0.53 -2.41
CA ALA A 59 -2.50 0.91 -1.45
C ALA A 59 -2.31 2.42 -1.46
N ALA A 60 -2.51 3.06 -0.32
CA ALA A 60 -2.16 4.45 -0.12
C ALA A 60 -0.69 4.55 0.31
N PHE A 61 0.04 5.42 -0.37
CA PHE A 61 1.42 5.74 -0.07
C PHE A 61 1.53 7.17 0.44
N TRP A 62 2.28 7.37 1.50
CA TRP A 62 2.46 8.64 2.19
C TRP A 62 3.94 8.91 2.42
N GLU A 63 4.40 10.02 1.88
CA GLU A 63 5.75 10.53 2.08
C GLU A 63 5.81 11.15 3.48
N PHE A 64 6.50 10.48 4.40
CA PHE A 64 6.53 10.85 5.80
C PHE A 64 7.89 10.55 6.41
N ARG A 65 8.54 11.59 6.96
CA ARG A 65 9.79 11.46 7.70
C ARG A 65 9.78 12.35 8.92
N ARG A 66 10.13 11.77 10.07
CA ARG A 66 10.36 12.49 11.32
C ARG A 66 11.77 12.19 11.80
N THR A 67 12.54 13.24 12.05
CA THR A 67 13.85 13.18 12.70
C THR A 67 13.79 13.93 14.03
N ALA A 68 14.89 14.03 14.77
CA ALA A 68 14.93 14.79 16.01
C ALA A 68 14.75 16.32 15.81
N TRP A 69 15.01 16.85 14.61
CA TRP A 69 14.96 18.29 14.30
C TRP A 69 14.11 18.64 13.07
N SER A 70 13.49 17.65 12.41
CA SER A 70 12.64 17.91 11.24
C SER A 70 11.40 17.01 11.19
N PHE A 71 10.36 17.55 10.57
CA PHE A 71 9.10 16.87 10.32
C PHE A 71 8.68 17.16 8.88
N ASN A 72 8.60 16.12 8.06
CA ASN A 72 8.09 16.17 6.70
C ASN A 72 6.85 15.28 6.61
N SER A 73 5.75 15.86 6.11
CA SER A 73 4.48 15.18 5.93
C SER A 73 3.86 15.59 4.61
N GLY A 74 3.71 14.62 3.71
CA GLY A 74 3.18 14.81 2.37
C GLY A 74 4.24 15.21 1.35
N GLY A 75 3.99 14.82 0.10
CA GLY A 75 4.96 14.98 -0.98
C GLY A 75 4.41 14.57 -2.34
N LEU A 76 5.22 14.73 -3.38
CA LEU A 76 4.82 14.42 -4.76
C LEU A 76 4.71 12.91 -5.01
N LYS A 77 5.32 12.11 -4.12
CA LYS A 77 5.30 10.65 -4.14
C LYS A 77 4.16 10.07 -3.31
N SER A 78 3.46 10.90 -2.53
CA SER A 78 2.21 10.49 -1.88
C SER A 78 1.13 10.30 -2.94
N ALA A 79 0.52 9.12 -2.98
CA ALA A 79 -0.48 8.77 -3.98
C ALA A 79 -1.26 7.51 -3.58
N LEU A 80 -2.41 7.32 -4.20
CA LEU A 80 -3.13 6.05 -4.19
C LEU A 80 -2.66 5.19 -5.37
N TYR A 81 -2.43 3.91 -5.13
CA TYR A 81 -2.07 2.94 -6.14
C TYR A 81 -3.09 1.81 -6.17
N LYS A 82 -3.34 1.26 -7.36
CA LYS A 82 -4.23 0.12 -7.57
C LYS A 82 -3.50 -1.00 -8.29
N SER A 83 -3.67 -2.22 -7.81
CA SER A 83 -3.32 -3.44 -8.51
C SER A 83 -4.60 -4.18 -8.88
N THR A 84 -4.58 -4.93 -9.99
CA THR A 84 -5.68 -5.78 -10.46
C THR A 84 -5.22 -7.22 -10.71
N ASP A 85 -4.01 -7.57 -10.31
CA ASP A 85 -3.35 -8.85 -10.56
C ASP A 85 -2.72 -9.45 -9.30
N GLY A 86 -3.32 -9.15 -8.14
CA GLY A 86 -2.91 -9.68 -6.85
C GLY A 86 -1.59 -9.07 -6.34
N GLY A 87 -1.27 -7.86 -6.78
CA GLY A 87 -0.13 -7.07 -6.32
C GLY A 87 1.14 -7.22 -7.16
N LYS A 88 1.06 -7.79 -8.37
CA LYS A 88 2.22 -7.94 -9.27
C LYS A 88 2.54 -6.62 -9.98
N ASN A 89 1.50 -5.91 -10.44
CA ASN A 89 1.62 -4.60 -11.05
C ASN A 89 0.74 -3.57 -10.33
N TRP A 90 1.21 -2.33 -10.28
CA TRP A 90 0.56 -1.23 -9.56
C TRP A 90 0.48 0.00 -10.46
N ALA A 91 -0.74 0.51 -10.63
CA ALA A 91 -1.01 1.76 -11.36
C ALA A 91 -1.29 2.89 -10.37
N LYS A 92 -0.68 4.06 -10.58
CA LYS A 92 -0.96 5.26 -9.80
C LYS A 92 -2.34 5.81 -10.16
N ILE A 93 -3.17 6.07 -9.15
CA ILE A 93 -4.44 6.78 -9.28
C ILE A 93 -4.19 8.24 -8.90
N HIS A 94 -4.51 9.15 -9.83
CA HIS A 94 -4.42 10.59 -9.59
C HIS A 94 -5.59 11.39 -10.18
N ASN A 95 -6.52 10.74 -10.89
CA ASN A 95 -7.71 11.41 -11.38
C ASN A 95 -8.62 11.79 -10.20
N GLY A 96 -9.08 13.03 -10.16
CA GLY A 96 -9.94 13.55 -9.07
C GLY A 96 -9.20 13.97 -7.79
N PHE A 97 -7.86 13.92 -7.75
CA PHE A 97 -7.07 14.43 -6.62
C PHE A 97 -6.72 15.92 -6.80
N PRO A 98 -6.53 16.67 -5.70
CA PRO A 98 -6.04 18.04 -5.79
C PRO A 98 -4.62 18.08 -6.39
N ALA A 99 -4.32 19.16 -7.11
CA ALA A 99 -2.99 19.38 -7.66
C ALA A 99 -1.95 19.62 -6.54
N GLY A 100 -0.71 19.18 -6.79
CA GLY A 100 0.42 19.43 -5.89
C GLY A 100 0.78 18.25 -4.99
N LYS A 101 1.27 18.55 -3.79
CA LYS A 101 1.68 17.53 -2.80
C LYS A 101 0.46 16.96 -2.11
N LEU A 102 0.37 15.63 -2.08
CA LEU A 102 -0.68 14.95 -1.34
C LEU A 102 -0.20 14.59 0.07
N GLY A 103 -1.13 14.55 1.02
CA GLY A 103 -0.91 14.07 2.39
C GLY A 103 -1.24 12.58 2.54
N ARG A 104 -1.47 12.15 3.78
CA ARG A 104 -1.92 10.79 4.09
C ARG A 104 -3.32 10.55 3.50
N ILE A 105 -3.48 9.44 2.81
CA ILE A 105 -4.76 8.99 2.23
C ILE A 105 -5.19 7.73 2.99
N ALA A 106 -6.50 7.63 3.26
CA ALA A 106 -7.15 6.39 3.67
C ALA A 106 -8.15 5.98 2.59
N VAL A 107 -8.32 4.69 2.38
CA VAL A 107 -9.17 4.13 1.33
C VAL A 107 -10.01 2.98 1.88
N ALA A 108 -11.29 3.00 1.56
CA ALA A 108 -12.24 1.93 1.87
C ALA A 108 -12.94 1.52 0.57
N VAL A 109 -13.21 0.22 0.44
CA VAL A 109 -13.87 -0.42 -0.69
C VAL A 109 -14.89 -1.44 -0.22
#